data_AF-A0A8T9BUH6-F1
#
_entry.id   AF-A0A8T9BUH6-F1
#
_cell.length_a   1.000
_cell.length_b   1.000
_cell.length_c   1.000
_cell.angle_alpha   90.00
_cell.angle_beta   90.00
_cell.angle_gamma   90.00
#
_symmetry.space_group_name_H-M   'P 1'
#
loop_
_entity.id
_entity.type
_entity.pdbx_description
1 polymer ?
#
loop_
_entity_poly.entity_id
_entity_poly.type
_entity_poly.pdbx_seq_one_letter_code
_entity_poly.pdbx_strand_id
1 'polypeptide(L)'
;MQQAEEEARRQITEPEEAREPNPWLRRMGWVEHLGALDPKELRALVVPVKDDEPELDYHCIRLVVGLEALFEANRKEVDKDVRIPFDSWMDITIIKAYTKVYKQLLHYIFRSKDIEPEKRPGYKLTKR
;
A
#
# COMPACT_ATOMS: atom_id res chain seq x y z
N MET A 1 -8.63 15.34 32.19
CA MET A 1 -9.36 15.35 30.90
C MET A 1 -8.41 15.43 29.70
N GLN A 2 -7.47 16.38 29.65
CA GLN A 2 -6.56 16.54 28.49
C GLN A 2 -5.69 15.30 28.17
N GLN A 3 -5.17 14.59 29.18
CA GLN A 3 -4.35 13.38 28.95
C GLN A 3 -5.14 12.21 28.34
N ALA A 4 -6.37 11.97 28.79
CA ALA A 4 -7.21 10.89 28.28
C ALA A 4 -7.67 11.15 26.83
N GLU A 5 -7.90 12.41 26.48
CA GLU A 5 -8.24 12.83 25.12
C GLU A 5 -7.04 12.72 24.17
N GLU A 6 -5.83 12.94 24.68
CA GLU A 6 -4.58 12.75 23.94
C GLU A 6 -4.25 11.26 23.73
N GLU A 7 -4.49 10.41 24.73
CA GLU A 7 -4.38 8.95 24.59
C GLU A 7 -5.40 8.38 23.60
N ALA A 8 -6.64 8.84 23.61
CA ALA A 8 -7.66 8.44 22.64
C ALA A 8 -7.26 8.80 21.19
N ARG A 9 -6.56 9.93 20.98
CA ARG A 9 -6.02 10.33 19.66
C ARG A 9 -4.84 9.47 19.20
N ARG A 10 -4.21 8.71 20.11
CA ARG A 10 -3.12 7.77 19.81
C ARG A 10 -3.63 6.36 19.51
N GLN A 11 -4.94 6.11 19.57
CA GLN A 11 -5.52 4.82 19.23
C GLN A 11 -6.20 4.87 17.87
N ILE A 12 -5.91 3.88 17.03
CA ILE A 12 -6.65 3.68 15.78
C ILE A 12 -7.95 2.97 16.12
N THR A 13 -9.06 3.67 15.88
CA THR A 13 -10.42 3.18 16.11
C THR A 13 -11.19 3.16 14.80
N GLU A 14 -12.26 2.38 14.78
CA GLU A 14 -13.12 2.27 13.60
C GLU A 14 -13.82 3.61 13.35
N PRO A 15 -13.66 4.22 12.15
CA PRO A 15 -14.35 5.45 11.82
C PRO A 15 -15.85 5.16 11.64
N GLU A 16 -16.68 6.17 11.92
CA GLU A 16 -18.09 6.14 11.52
C GLU A 16 -18.22 5.78 10.03
N GLU A 17 -19.24 5.01 9.68
CA GLU A 17 -19.42 4.50 8.30
C GLU A 17 -19.51 5.62 7.25
N ALA A 18 -20.08 6.77 7.61
CA ALA A 18 -20.11 7.95 6.76
C ALA A 18 -18.73 8.60 6.52
N ARG A 19 -17.73 8.27 7.34
CA ARG A 19 -16.34 8.75 7.26
C ARG A 19 -15.39 7.69 6.72
N GLU A 20 -15.83 6.45 6.55
CA GLU A 20 -15.01 5.36 6.03
C GLU A 20 -14.95 5.42 4.50
N PRO A 21 -13.78 5.74 3.89
CA PRO A 21 -13.71 5.94 2.44
C PRO A 21 -13.96 4.65 1.64
N ASN A 22 -13.83 3.48 2.26
CA ASN A 22 -13.94 2.19 1.60
C ASN A 22 -14.46 1.08 2.54
N PRO A 23 -15.68 0.55 2.32
CA PRO A 23 -16.26 -0.56 3.10
C PRO A 23 -15.45 -1.86 3.07
N TRP A 24 -14.54 -2.03 2.11
CA TRP A 24 -13.64 -3.18 2.07
C TRP A 24 -12.61 -3.16 3.22
N LEU A 25 -12.17 -1.98 3.68
CA LEU A 25 -11.20 -1.89 4.77
C LEU A 25 -11.76 -2.52 6.04
N ARG A 26 -13.00 -2.16 6.41
CA ARG A 26 -13.73 -2.75 7.53
C ARG A 26 -13.77 -4.28 7.48
N ARG A 27 -14.10 -4.85 6.31
CA ARG A 27 -14.14 -6.32 6.11
C ARG A 27 -12.80 -7.00 6.33
N MET A 28 -11.69 -6.29 6.13
CA MET A 28 -10.34 -6.82 6.34
C MET A 28 -9.87 -6.70 7.80
N GLY A 29 -10.71 -6.22 8.72
CA GLY A 29 -10.35 -6.11 10.14
C GLY A 29 -9.17 -5.16 10.38
N TRP A 30 -9.00 -4.13 9.54
CA TRP A 30 -7.80 -3.29 9.56
C TRP A 30 -7.55 -2.61 10.92
N VAL A 31 -8.61 -2.30 11.66
CA VAL A 31 -8.54 -1.75 13.02
C VAL A 31 -7.91 -2.75 13.99
N GLU A 32 -8.19 -4.05 13.87
CA GLU A 32 -7.55 -5.08 14.69
C GLU A 32 -6.06 -5.19 14.40
N HIS A 33 -5.68 -5.01 13.12
CA HIS A 33 -4.29 -5.09 12.68
C HIS A 33 -3.46 -3.86 13.04
N LEU A 34 -4.07 -2.67 13.03
CA LEU A 34 -3.36 -1.40 13.26
C LEU A 34 -3.66 -0.77 14.63
N GLY A 35 -4.65 -1.27 15.37
CA GLY A 35 -5.14 -0.69 16.63
C GLY A 35 -4.10 -0.57 17.74
N ALA A 36 -3.09 -1.46 17.72
CA ALA A 36 -1.98 -1.45 18.67
C ALA A 36 -0.82 -0.50 18.27
N LEU A 37 -0.86 0.08 17.07
CA LEU A 37 0.20 0.92 16.53
C LEU A 37 -0.16 2.40 16.71
N ASP A 38 0.84 3.23 17.02
CA ASP A 38 0.63 4.67 17.13
C ASP A 38 0.37 5.30 15.75
N PRO A 39 -0.73 6.05 15.56
CA PRO A 39 -1.08 6.68 14.30
C PRO A 39 -0.02 7.66 13.78
N LYS A 40 0.71 8.35 14.66
CA LYS A 40 1.76 9.30 14.25
C LYS A 40 2.96 8.55 13.73
N GLU A 41 3.37 7.47 14.41
CA GLU A 41 4.45 6.59 13.95
C GLU A 41 4.10 5.97 12.59
N LEU A 42 2.89 5.42 12.43
CA LEU A 42 2.42 4.89 11.15
C LEU A 42 2.43 5.94 10.04
N ARG A 43 1.96 7.16 10.32
CA ARG A 43 1.97 8.26 9.35
C ARG A 43 3.39 8.65 8.96
N ALA A 44 4.35 8.63 9.89
CA ALA A 44 5.75 8.89 9.60
C ALA A 44 6.34 7.90 8.59
N LEU A 45 5.88 6.64 8.60
CA LEU A 45 6.35 5.61 7.68
C LEU A 45 5.79 5.77 6.25
N VAL A 46 4.63 6.41 6.08
CA VAL A 46 3.97 6.59 4.77
C VAL A 46 4.11 8.01 4.20
N VAL A 47 4.91 8.87 4.84
CA VAL A 47 5.23 10.22 4.33
C VAL A 47 5.73 10.12 2.89
N PRO A 48 5.35 11.05 1.99
CA PRO A 48 5.89 11.11 0.64
C PRO A 48 7.40 10.94 0.63
N VAL A 49 7.88 10.11 -0.29
CA VAL A 49 9.31 9.88 -0.52
C VAL A 49 9.93 11.23 -0.90
N LYS A 50 11.00 11.61 -0.20
CA LYS A 50 11.77 12.81 -0.52
C LYS A 50 12.85 12.48 -1.54
N ASP A 51 13.32 13.50 -2.25
CA ASP A 51 14.34 13.35 -3.30
C ASP A 51 15.72 12.90 -2.77
N ASP A 52 15.96 13.00 -1.45
CA ASP A 52 17.21 12.60 -0.78
C ASP A 52 17.21 11.16 -0.24
N GLU A 53 16.07 10.47 -0.28
CA GLU A 53 16.04 9.02 -0.02
C GLU A 53 16.56 8.31 -1.28
N PRO A 54 17.59 7.44 -1.19
CA PRO A 54 18.07 6.71 -2.35
C PRO A 54 16.88 5.98 -2.95
N GLU A 55 16.48 6.39 -4.15
CA GLU A 55 15.35 5.78 -4.83
C GLU A 55 15.57 4.27 -4.80
N LEU A 56 14.55 3.48 -4.49
CA LEU A 56 14.54 2.06 -4.85
C LEU A 56 14.66 2.01 -6.39
N ASP A 57 15.89 2.14 -6.86
CA ASP A 57 16.24 2.57 -8.19
C ASP A 57 16.04 1.38 -9.12
N TYR A 58 14.87 1.35 -9.75
CA TYR A 58 14.50 0.52 -10.91
C TYR A 58 14.65 -1.02 -10.81
N HIS A 59 15.25 -1.57 -9.75
CA HIS A 59 15.64 -2.99 -9.69
C HIS A 59 14.47 -3.94 -9.38
N CYS A 60 13.34 -3.43 -8.91
CA CYS A 60 12.20 -4.26 -8.52
C CYS A 60 11.17 -4.51 -9.64
N ILE A 61 11.25 -3.79 -10.77
CA ILE A 61 10.24 -3.89 -11.83
C ILE A 61 10.91 -4.22 -13.16
N ARG A 62 11.38 -5.47 -13.31
CA ARG A 62 11.43 -6.03 -14.66
C ARG A 62 9.99 -6.30 -15.07
N LEU A 63 9.44 -5.45 -15.94
CA LEU A 63 8.21 -5.70 -16.70
C LEU A 63 8.47 -6.83 -17.72
N VAL A 64 8.68 -8.05 -17.22
CA VAL A 64 8.65 -9.25 -18.04
C VAL A 64 7.45 -10.05 -17.56
N VAL A 65 6.28 -9.59 -17.95
CA VAL A 65 5.08 -10.41 -17.91
C VAL A 65 5.08 -11.18 -19.23
N GLY A 66 5.07 -12.50 -19.15
CA GLY A 66 4.99 -13.36 -20.35
C GLY A 66 3.71 -13.08 -21.12
N LEU A 67 3.73 -13.32 -22.43
CA LEU A 67 2.58 -13.07 -23.30
C LEU A 67 1.33 -13.83 -22.80
N GLU A 68 1.52 -15.06 -22.32
CA GLU A 68 0.48 -15.91 -21.75
C GLU A 68 -0.22 -15.27 -20.54
N ALA A 69 0.54 -14.58 -19.68
CA ALA A 69 -0.01 -13.89 -18.53
C ALA A 69 -0.79 -12.63 -18.94
N LEU A 70 -0.40 -11.95 -20.02
CA LEU A 70 -1.17 -10.84 -20.59
C LEU A 70 -2.49 -11.33 -21.19
N PHE A 71 -2.50 -12.48 -21.88
CA PHE A 71 -3.73 -13.09 -22.36
C PHE A 71 -4.66 -13.51 -21.21
N GLU A 72 -4.11 -14.13 -20.16
CA GLU A 72 -4.87 -14.55 -18.99
C GLU A 72 -5.47 -13.36 -18.23
N ALA A 73 -4.74 -12.25 -18.13
CA ALA A 73 -5.25 -11.00 -17.56
C ALA A 73 -6.41 -10.46 -18.39
N ASN A 74 -6.24 -10.34 -19.71
CA ASN A 74 -7.27 -9.79 -20.59
C ASN A 74 -8.54 -10.65 -20.62
N ARG A 75 -8.40 -11.98 -20.49
CA ARG A 75 -9.53 -12.91 -20.39
C ARG A 75 -10.46 -12.64 -19.22
N LYS A 76 -9.95 -12.07 -18.13
CA LYS A 76 -10.72 -11.81 -16.90
C LYS A 76 -11.42 -10.46 -16.90
N GLU A 77 -11.06 -9.57 -17.81
CA GLU A 77 -11.68 -8.26 -17.95
C GLU A 77 -13.05 -8.41 -18.62
N VAL A 78 -14.09 -7.91 -17.95
CA VAL A 78 -15.43 -7.85 -18.51
C VAL A 78 -15.37 -6.87 -19.69
N ASP A 79 -15.82 -7.31 -20.87
CA ASP A 79 -15.84 -6.53 -22.13
C ASP A 79 -14.54 -6.44 -22.93
N LYS A 80 -13.54 -7.32 -22.69
CA LYS A 80 -12.33 -7.41 -23.51
C LYS A 80 -12.28 -8.68 -24.37
N ASP A 81 -11.69 -8.57 -25.58
CA ASP A 81 -11.51 -9.72 -26.48
C ASP A 81 -10.38 -10.63 -25.96
N VAL A 82 -10.73 -11.86 -25.60
CA VAL A 82 -9.83 -12.92 -25.14
C VAL A 82 -8.70 -13.27 -26.11
N ARG A 83 -8.81 -12.92 -27.38
CA ARG A 83 -7.81 -13.24 -28.43
C ARG A 83 -6.73 -12.18 -28.59
N ILE A 84 -6.76 -11.12 -27.80
CA ILE A 84 -5.69 -10.13 -27.73
C ILE A 84 -5.07 -10.10 -26.32
N PRO A 85 -3.76 -9.83 -26.20
CA PRO A 85 -3.13 -9.67 -24.90
C PRO A 85 -3.65 -8.39 -24.22
N PHE A 86 -3.55 -8.37 -22.89
CA PHE A 86 -3.88 -7.19 -22.09
C PHE A 86 -3.00 -6.01 -22.52
N ASP A 87 -3.65 -4.92 -22.89
CA ASP A 87 -2.97 -3.65 -23.16
C ASP A 87 -2.83 -2.88 -21.84
N SER A 88 -1.60 -2.78 -21.37
CA SER A 88 -1.26 -2.02 -20.16
C SER A 88 -1.13 -0.52 -20.40
N TRP A 89 -1.48 -0.04 -21.61
CA TRP A 89 -1.45 1.38 -21.91
C TRP A 89 -2.38 2.13 -20.97
N MET A 90 -1.77 3.00 -20.16
CA MET A 90 -2.43 3.87 -19.22
C MET A 90 -1.95 5.29 -19.48
N ASP A 91 -2.83 6.26 -19.25
CA ASP A 91 -2.44 7.66 -19.34
C ASP A 91 -1.24 7.94 -18.42
N ILE A 92 -0.29 8.73 -18.90
CA ILE A 92 0.94 9.07 -18.18
C ILE A 92 0.67 9.67 -16.80
N THR A 93 -0.44 10.40 -16.61
CA THR A 93 -0.83 10.93 -15.31
C THR A 93 -1.24 9.82 -14.36
N ILE A 94 -1.91 8.79 -14.87
CA ILE A 94 -2.30 7.61 -14.10
C ILE A 94 -1.05 6.81 -13.72
N ILE A 95 -0.12 6.57 -14.67
CA ILE A 95 1.16 5.90 -14.38
C ILE A 95 1.92 6.63 -13.26
N LYS A 96 1.98 7.97 -13.33
CA LYS A 96 2.63 8.79 -12.29
C LYS A 96 1.94 8.65 -10.94
N ALA A 97 0.60 8.66 -10.90
CA ALA A 97 -0.17 8.50 -9.67
C ALA A 97 0.05 7.13 -9.03
N TYR A 98 -0.04 6.04 -9.81
CA TYR A 98 0.21 4.68 -9.30
C TYR A 98 1.65 4.50 -8.87
N THR A 99 2.62 4.97 -9.66
CA THR A 99 4.05 4.92 -9.32
C THR A 99 4.32 5.62 -7.99
N LYS A 100 3.68 6.77 -7.75
CA LYS A 100 3.81 7.49 -6.47
C LYS A 100 3.36 6.64 -5.28
N VAL A 101 2.17 6.01 -5.37
CA VAL A 101 1.64 5.15 -4.31
C VAL A 101 2.52 3.91 -4.10
N TYR A 102 2.96 3.27 -5.19
CA TYR A 102 3.87 2.12 -5.12
C TYR A 102 5.21 2.49 -4.48
N LYS A 103 5.79 3.63 -4.84
CA LYS A 103 7.01 4.14 -4.18
C LYS A 103 6.76 4.30 -2.68
N GLN A 104 5.66 4.91 -2.26
CA GLN A 104 5.33 5.04 -0.84
C GLN A 104 5.20 3.69 -0.12
N LEU A 105 4.56 2.69 -0.75
CA LEU A 105 4.44 1.34 -0.18
C LEU A 105 5.79 0.66 0.00
N LEU A 106 6.67 0.72 -1.00
CA LEU A 106 8.00 0.12 -0.92
C LEU A 106 8.86 0.80 0.16
N HIS A 107 8.79 2.13 0.27
CA HIS A 107 9.49 2.85 1.33
C HIS A 107 8.91 2.56 2.70
N TYR A 108 7.59 2.40 2.84
CA TYR A 108 6.99 1.92 4.08
C TYR A 108 7.58 0.57 4.51
N ILE A 109 7.69 -0.40 3.59
CA ILE A 109 8.31 -1.70 3.87
C ILE A 109 9.78 -1.51 4.27
N PHE A 110 10.52 -0.65 3.57
CA PHE A 110 11.93 -0.44 3.87
C PHE A 110 12.14 0.25 5.23
N ARG A 111 11.47 1.37 5.48
CA ARG A 111 11.52 2.13 6.75
C ARG A 111 11.14 1.27 7.94
N SER A 112 10.16 0.37 7.78
CA SER A 112 9.75 -0.52 8.86
C SER A 112 10.71 -1.68 9.14
N LYS A 113 11.67 -1.98 8.25
CA LYS A 113 12.74 -2.96 8.54
C LYS A 113 13.69 -2.47 9.62
N ASP A 114 13.90 -1.16 9.73
CA ASP A 114 14.83 -0.58 10.70
C ASP A 114 14.19 -0.35 12.08
N ILE A 115 12.89 -0.59 12.21
CA ILE A 115 12.15 -0.53 13.49
C ILE A 115 12.42 -1.79 14.32
N GLU A 116 12.46 -1.61 15.65
CA GLU A 116 12.47 -2.69 16.64
C GLU A 116 11.39 -3.75 16.33
N PRO A 117 11.70 -5.06 16.46
CA PRO A 117 10.77 -6.14 16.10
C PRO A 117 9.38 -6.03 16.75
N GLU A 118 9.32 -5.53 17.98
CA GLU A 118 8.11 -5.40 18.79
C GLU A 118 7.20 -4.27 18.29
N LYS A 119 7.76 -3.27 17.60
CA LYS A 119 7.04 -2.12 17.03
C LYS A 119 6.87 -2.24 15.50
N ARG A 120 7.43 -3.29 14.90
CA ARG A 120 7.35 -3.50 13.45
C ARG A 120 5.91 -3.89 13.07
N PRO A 121 5.37 -3.35 11.97
CA PRO A 121 4.09 -3.80 11.46
C PRO A 121 4.12 -5.30 11.13
N GLY A 122 3.02 -6.01 11.41
CA GLY A 122 2.94 -7.48 11.39
C GLY A 122 3.07 -8.19 10.03
N TYR A 123 3.57 -7.51 8.99
CA TYR A 123 3.81 -8.16 7.70
C TYR A 123 5.12 -8.96 7.72
N LYS A 124 5.19 -10.01 6.91
CA LYS A 124 6.41 -10.83 6.74
C LYS A 124 6.69 -11.07 5.27
N LEU A 125 7.88 -10.68 4.82
CA LEU A 125 8.32 -10.99 3.46
C LEU A 125 8.72 -12.47 3.38
N THR A 126 8.22 -13.18 2.37
CA THR A 126 8.64 -14.55 2.06
C THR A 126 10.04 -14.55 1.49
N LYS A 127 10.87 -15.52 1.89
CA LYS A 127 12.16 -15.75 1.24
C LYS A 127 11.92 -16.25 -0.19
N ARG A 128 12.75 -15.80 -1.12
CA ARG A 128 12.74 -16.27 -2.51
C ARG A 128 13.59 -17.52 -2.63
#